data_AF-A0A0G2BP06-F1
#
_entry.id   AF-A0A0G2BP06-F1
#
_cell.length_a   1.000
_cell.length_b   1.000
_cell.length_c   1.000
_cell.angle_alpha   90.00
_cell.angle_beta   90.00
_cell.angle_gamma   90.00
#
_symmetry.space_group_name_H-M   'P 1'
#
loop_
_entity.id
_entity.type
_entity.pdbx_description
1 polymer ?
#
loop_
_entity_poly.entity_id
_entity_poly.type
_entity_poly.pdbx_seq_one_letter_code
_entity_poly.pdbx_strand_id
1 'polypeptide(L)'
;MPKLLTKKEAVEFLGLDDKTFDNYFKNAAEFPCIDRNGVRGRFYFDENVLRKWKDSLTWRTVDLNKDDYALCLDFALAQHFRKYVQSDFGTGRQREFGQKITNWVKGQLGEVAVKKFLKREFNLDVELDFDIRDKIVLQDITAVKENGKMRTPKIGVGIKSSKPKSAFLVLGENEIMIKERRSDIYIYCRPDIPDDHLLRLTKEEVNEAVKNKPHYSKYKDLMPDFVNISCEVVGWCRYSELRETKQIPGQEFDGMRFVKESGLLKKTKKDWQEFIKQL
;
A
#
# COMPACT_ATOMS: atom_id res chain seq x y z
N MET A 1 -0.88 36.87 -0.44
CA MET A 1 -2.14 36.10 -0.54
C MET A 1 -1.80 34.72 -1.09
N PRO A 2 -2.40 33.62 -0.61
CA PRO A 2 -2.16 32.30 -1.17
C PRO A 2 -2.63 32.26 -2.63
N LYS A 3 -1.82 31.64 -3.51
CA LYS A 3 -2.19 31.45 -4.92
C LYS A 3 -3.23 30.35 -5.01
N LEU A 4 -4.36 30.68 -5.63
CA LEU A 4 -5.45 29.74 -5.87
C LEU A 4 -5.34 29.17 -7.28
N LEU A 5 -5.37 27.84 -7.37
CA LEU A 5 -5.31 27.09 -8.61
C LEU A 5 -6.70 26.58 -8.97
N THR A 6 -7.06 26.66 -10.25
CA THR A 6 -8.17 25.89 -10.82
C THR A 6 -7.86 24.40 -10.76
N LYS A 7 -8.87 23.53 -10.96
CA LYS A 7 -8.65 22.08 -11.07
C LYS A 7 -7.55 21.73 -12.09
N LYS A 8 -7.58 22.32 -13.29
CA LYS A 8 -6.59 21.99 -14.35
C LYS A 8 -5.16 22.32 -13.91
N GLU A 9 -4.97 23.51 -13.33
CA GLU A 9 -3.66 23.93 -12.80
C GLU A 9 -3.22 23.07 -11.61
N ALA A 10 -4.15 22.66 -10.75
CA ALA A 10 -3.85 21.78 -9.60
C ALA A 10 -3.45 20.35 -10.03
N VAL A 11 -4.14 19.79 -11.04
CA VAL A 11 -3.81 18.49 -11.65
C VAL A 11 -2.39 18.52 -12.22
N GLU A 12 -2.06 19.55 -13.00
CA GLU A 12 -0.74 19.75 -13.57
C GLU A 12 0.34 19.95 -12.49
N PHE A 13 0.04 20.78 -11.48
CA PHE A 13 0.97 21.06 -10.37
C PHE A 13 1.34 19.80 -9.57
N LEU A 14 0.35 18.94 -9.31
CA LEU A 14 0.57 17.68 -8.60
C LEU A 14 1.15 16.57 -9.51
N GLY A 15 1.08 16.71 -10.83
CA GLY A 15 1.50 15.68 -11.78
C GLY A 15 0.61 14.43 -11.73
N LEU A 16 -0.67 14.61 -11.42
CA LEU A 16 -1.65 13.52 -11.36
C LEU A 16 -2.47 13.47 -12.65
N ASP A 17 -3.06 12.30 -12.96
CA ASP A 17 -4.13 12.24 -13.93
C ASP A 17 -5.46 12.75 -13.33
N ASP A 18 -6.37 13.22 -14.17
CA ASP A 18 -7.65 13.80 -13.76
C ASP A 18 -8.49 12.87 -12.88
N LYS A 19 -8.45 11.56 -13.14
CA LYS A 19 -9.23 10.56 -12.40
C LYS A 19 -8.65 10.37 -11.00
N THR A 20 -7.33 10.27 -10.88
CA THR A 20 -6.64 10.18 -9.59
C THR A 20 -6.89 11.44 -8.76
N PHE A 21 -6.72 12.61 -9.37
CA PHE A 21 -6.97 13.89 -8.70
C PHE A 21 -8.40 13.97 -8.16
N ASP A 22 -9.40 13.66 -9.00
CA ASP A 22 -10.81 13.64 -8.60
C ASP A 22 -11.07 12.67 -7.44
N ASN A 23 -10.48 11.48 -7.49
CA ASN A 23 -10.62 10.50 -6.42
C ASN A 23 -10.04 11.03 -5.10
N TYR A 24 -8.89 11.71 -5.16
CA TYR A 24 -8.17 12.19 -3.98
C TYR A 24 -8.90 13.30 -3.23
N PHE A 25 -9.42 14.31 -3.93
CA PHE A 25 -10.11 15.40 -3.25
C PHE A 25 -11.59 15.09 -2.95
N LYS A 26 -12.27 14.29 -3.78
CA LYS A 26 -13.71 13.97 -3.59
C LYS A 26 -13.94 12.85 -2.59
N ASN A 27 -13.14 11.79 -2.65
CA ASN A 27 -13.41 10.55 -1.92
C ASN A 27 -12.39 10.28 -0.83
N ALA A 28 -11.13 10.65 -1.06
CA ALA A 28 -10.02 10.27 -0.20
C ALA A 28 -9.71 11.31 0.89
N ALA A 29 -10.26 12.53 0.79
CA ALA A 29 -9.94 13.67 1.68
C ALA A 29 -8.44 14.02 1.74
N GLU A 30 -7.68 13.73 0.69
CA GLU A 30 -6.22 13.90 0.67
C GLU A 30 -5.79 15.36 0.79
N PHE A 31 -6.56 16.27 0.21
CA PHE A 31 -6.41 17.72 0.35
C PHE A 31 -7.76 18.43 0.20
N PRO A 32 -7.97 19.56 0.91
CA PRO A 32 -9.20 20.32 0.84
C PRO A 32 -9.35 21.04 -0.51
N CYS A 33 -10.58 21.37 -0.84
CA CYS A 33 -10.93 22.27 -1.93
C CYS A 33 -11.72 23.48 -1.40
N ILE A 34 -11.68 24.58 -2.13
CA ILE A 34 -12.43 25.80 -1.86
C ILE A 34 -13.54 25.89 -2.91
N ASP A 35 -14.79 25.84 -2.47
CA ASP A 35 -15.93 25.96 -3.37
C ASP A 35 -16.07 27.40 -3.88
N ARG A 36 -16.31 27.56 -5.18
CA ARG A 36 -16.53 28.85 -5.82
C ARG A 36 -17.99 29.25 -5.67
N ASN A 37 -18.33 29.87 -4.53
CA ASN A 37 -19.59 30.59 -4.31
C ASN A 37 -20.87 29.81 -4.71
N GLY A 38 -20.95 28.50 -4.43
CA GLY A 38 -22.16 27.69 -4.62
C GLY A 38 -22.57 27.42 -6.07
N VAL A 39 -21.74 27.78 -7.06
CA VAL A 39 -22.02 27.51 -8.47
C VAL A 39 -21.51 26.11 -8.82
N ARG A 40 -22.40 25.12 -8.67
CA ARG A 40 -22.31 23.71 -9.14
C ARG A 40 -20.92 23.28 -9.65
N GLY A 41 -20.05 22.85 -8.73
CA GLY A 41 -18.92 21.98 -9.04
C GLY A 41 -17.63 22.65 -9.57
N ARG A 42 -17.45 23.97 -9.36
CA ARG A 42 -16.18 24.63 -9.64
C ARG A 42 -15.34 24.79 -8.36
N PHE A 43 -14.19 24.14 -8.34
CA PHE A 43 -13.29 24.10 -7.19
C PHE A 43 -12.01 24.92 -7.42
N TYR A 44 -11.56 25.61 -6.39
CA TYR A 44 -10.20 26.15 -6.27
C TYR A 44 -9.40 25.36 -5.26
N PHE A 45 -8.09 25.39 -5.41
CA PHE A 45 -7.13 24.70 -4.54
C PHE A 45 -6.04 25.67 -4.12
N ASP A 46 -5.71 25.72 -2.84
CA ASP A 46 -4.60 26.52 -2.33
C ASP A 46 -3.28 25.84 -2.70
N GLU A 47 -2.44 26.53 -3.48
CA GLU A 47 -1.16 26.00 -3.94
C GLU A 47 -0.23 25.59 -2.78
N ASN A 48 -0.25 26.31 -1.65
CA ASN A 48 0.59 25.96 -0.49
C ASN A 48 0.11 24.69 0.18
N VAL A 49 -1.21 24.45 0.20
CA VAL A 49 -1.78 23.20 0.72
C VAL A 49 -1.40 22.03 -0.17
N LEU A 50 -1.52 22.19 -1.50
CA LEU A 50 -1.12 21.16 -2.45
C LEU A 50 0.39 20.86 -2.39
N ARG A 51 1.21 21.90 -2.23
CA ARG A 51 2.65 21.77 -2.07
C ARG A 51 3.01 20.97 -0.82
N LYS A 52 2.42 21.34 0.33
CA LYS A 52 2.60 20.58 1.59
C LYS A 52 2.16 19.13 1.45
N TRP A 53 1.04 18.88 0.75
CA TRP A 53 0.59 17.52 0.48
C TRP A 53 1.60 16.75 -0.38
N LYS A 54 2.12 17.36 -1.45
CA LYS A 54 3.12 16.77 -2.35
C LYS A 54 4.43 16.46 -1.61
N ASP A 55 4.94 17.39 -0.81
CA ASP A 55 6.15 17.19 0.00
C ASP A 55 5.93 16.06 1.01
N SER A 56 4.74 16.00 1.61
CA SER A 56 4.35 14.96 2.56
C SER A 56 4.22 13.58 1.91
N LEU A 57 3.70 13.50 0.69
CA LEU A 57 3.67 12.29 -0.12
C LEU A 57 5.10 11.80 -0.39
N THR A 58 5.96 12.66 -0.95
CA THR A 58 7.37 12.31 -1.20
C THR A 58 8.08 11.84 0.06
N TRP A 59 7.86 12.52 1.19
CA TRP A 59 8.43 12.12 2.48
C TRP A 59 8.00 10.73 2.94
N ARG A 60 6.78 10.26 2.63
CA ARG A 60 6.30 8.93 3.02
C ARG A 60 6.48 7.85 1.96
N THR A 61 6.96 8.20 0.77
CA THR A 61 7.25 7.22 -0.28
C THR A 61 8.62 6.60 -0.05
N VAL A 62 8.68 5.28 -0.21
CA VAL A 62 9.88 4.46 -0.11
C VAL A 62 10.11 3.75 -1.42
N ASP A 63 11.36 3.75 -1.89
CA ASP A 63 11.77 2.96 -3.05
C ASP A 63 12.20 1.57 -2.60
N LEU A 64 11.61 0.55 -3.20
CA LEU A 64 11.90 -0.87 -2.96
C LEU A 64 12.67 -1.42 -4.15
N ASN A 65 13.87 -1.94 -3.90
CA ASN A 65 14.79 -2.41 -4.93
C ASN A 65 14.51 -3.88 -5.32
N LYS A 66 15.34 -4.42 -6.22
CA LYS A 66 15.24 -5.80 -6.71
C LYS A 66 15.36 -6.83 -5.57
N ASP A 67 16.21 -6.56 -4.57
CA ASP A 67 16.40 -7.46 -3.43
C ASP A 67 15.19 -7.48 -2.49
N ASP A 68 14.58 -6.32 -2.24
CA ASP A 68 13.33 -6.23 -1.48
C ASP A 68 12.21 -7.02 -2.18
N TYR A 69 12.12 -6.87 -3.51
CA TYR A 69 11.16 -7.60 -4.31
C TYR A 69 11.44 -9.11 -4.28
N ALA A 70 12.70 -9.53 -4.43
CA ALA A 70 13.09 -10.93 -4.39
C ALA A 70 12.76 -11.57 -3.02
N LEU A 71 13.01 -10.86 -1.92
CA LEU A 71 12.61 -11.29 -0.57
C LEU A 71 11.09 -11.51 -0.47
N CYS A 72 10.30 -10.56 -0.96
CA CYS A 72 8.84 -10.68 -0.94
C CYS A 72 8.34 -11.82 -1.84
N LEU A 73 9.00 -12.05 -2.98
CA LEU A 73 8.69 -13.14 -3.89
C LEU A 73 9.04 -14.50 -3.29
N ASP A 74 10.21 -14.63 -2.65
CA ASP A 74 10.61 -15.85 -1.94
C ASP A 74 9.57 -16.23 -0.88
N PHE A 75 9.16 -15.28 -0.05
CA PHE A 75 8.08 -15.49 0.92
C PHE A 75 6.77 -15.92 0.24
N ALA A 76 6.35 -15.24 -0.82
CA ALA A 76 5.12 -15.59 -1.54
C ALA A 76 5.17 -17.01 -2.16
N LEU A 77 6.32 -17.40 -2.72
CA LEU A 77 6.51 -18.74 -3.28
C LEU A 77 6.54 -19.79 -2.17
N ALA A 78 7.26 -19.54 -1.09
CA ALA A 78 7.32 -20.46 0.04
C ALA A 78 5.94 -20.67 0.67
N GLN A 79 5.14 -19.61 0.82
CA GLN A 79 3.73 -19.70 1.24
C GLN A 79 2.86 -20.49 0.25
N HIS A 80 3.14 -20.41 -1.05
CA HIS A 80 2.44 -21.20 -2.05
C HIS A 80 2.71 -22.70 -1.89
N PHE A 81 3.99 -23.07 -1.72
CA PHE A 81 4.46 -24.44 -1.78
C PHE A 81 4.44 -25.20 -0.43
N ARG A 82 4.26 -24.52 0.71
CA ARG A 82 4.23 -25.12 2.07
C ARG A 82 2.98 -25.98 2.40
N LYS A 83 2.26 -26.55 1.43
CA LYS A 83 1.14 -27.50 1.67
C LYS A 83 -0.02 -26.96 2.56
N TYR A 84 -0.50 -25.73 2.38
CA TYR A 84 -1.70 -25.23 3.08
C TYR A 84 -2.60 -24.29 2.26
N VAL A 85 -2.83 -24.65 1.00
CA VAL A 85 -4.15 -24.43 0.42
C VAL A 85 -4.52 -25.81 -0.12
N GLN A 86 -5.56 -26.43 0.45
CA GLN A 86 -6.39 -27.32 -0.37
C GLN A 86 -6.65 -26.47 -1.61
N SER A 87 -5.96 -26.75 -2.71
CA SER A 87 -6.51 -26.42 -4.00
C SER A 87 -7.88 -27.06 -3.93
N ASP A 88 -8.90 -26.24 -3.69
CA ASP A 88 -10.29 -26.61 -3.85
C ASP A 88 -10.39 -27.05 -5.30
N PHE A 89 -10.05 -28.32 -5.58
CA PHE A 89 -10.24 -29.01 -6.85
C PHE A 89 -11.76 -29.16 -7.15
N GLY A 90 -12.59 -28.30 -6.57
CA GLY A 90 -14.04 -28.45 -6.48
C GLY A 90 -14.86 -27.18 -6.26
N THR A 91 -14.33 -25.94 -6.38
CA THR A 91 -15.20 -24.75 -6.48
C THR A 91 -14.71 -23.75 -7.54
N GLY A 92 -15.63 -23.35 -8.43
CA GLY A 92 -15.35 -22.79 -9.76
C GLY A 92 -14.79 -21.36 -9.87
N ARG A 93 -14.00 -20.86 -8.92
CA ARG A 93 -13.18 -19.63 -9.08
C ARG A 93 -11.85 -19.72 -8.34
N GLN A 94 -10.96 -20.58 -8.81
CA GLN A 94 -9.55 -20.51 -8.41
C GLN A 94 -8.90 -19.26 -9.03
N ARG A 95 -8.24 -18.44 -8.21
CA ARG A 95 -7.37 -17.37 -8.73
C ARG A 95 -6.19 -18.01 -9.44
N GLU A 96 -5.85 -17.47 -10.60
CA GLU A 96 -4.67 -17.85 -11.37
C GLU A 96 -3.41 -17.63 -10.53
N PHE A 97 -2.41 -18.51 -10.72
CA PHE A 97 -1.21 -18.57 -9.89
C PHE A 97 -0.50 -17.21 -9.83
N GLY A 98 -0.31 -16.56 -10.98
CA GLY A 98 0.28 -15.23 -11.08
C GLY A 98 -0.44 -14.23 -10.17
N GLN A 99 -1.77 -14.13 -10.29
CA GLN A 99 -2.56 -13.24 -9.45
C GLN A 99 -2.41 -13.50 -7.95
N LYS A 100 -2.29 -14.76 -7.51
CA LYS A 100 -2.07 -15.11 -6.11
C LYS A 100 -0.71 -14.61 -5.61
N ILE A 101 0.34 -14.89 -6.37
CA ILE A 101 1.71 -14.44 -6.04
C ILE A 101 1.80 -12.91 -6.03
N THR A 102 1.26 -12.22 -7.03
CA THR A 102 1.23 -10.75 -7.09
C THR A 102 0.58 -10.14 -5.85
N ASN A 103 -0.52 -10.71 -5.35
CA ASN A 103 -1.18 -10.18 -4.15
C ASN A 103 -0.34 -10.37 -2.89
N TRP A 104 0.34 -11.51 -2.74
CA TRP A 104 1.22 -11.74 -1.60
C TRP A 104 2.47 -10.85 -1.63
N VAL A 105 3.14 -10.77 -2.79
CA VAL A 105 4.26 -9.84 -3.00
C VAL A 105 3.84 -8.41 -2.67
N LYS A 106 2.62 -8.01 -3.06
CA LYS A 106 2.07 -6.69 -2.74
C LYS A 106 1.87 -6.43 -1.26
N GLY A 107 1.36 -7.42 -0.51
CA GLY A 107 1.25 -7.31 0.94
C GLY A 107 2.62 -7.04 1.56
N GLN A 108 3.56 -7.94 1.27
CA GLN A 108 4.90 -7.96 1.85
C GLN A 108 5.73 -6.74 1.48
N LEU A 109 5.63 -6.23 0.24
CA LEU A 109 6.30 -4.97 -0.14
C LEU A 109 5.82 -3.78 0.71
N GLY A 110 4.54 -3.76 1.09
CA GLY A 110 4.02 -2.75 2.02
C GLY A 110 4.66 -2.85 3.41
N GLU A 111 4.87 -4.06 3.91
CA GLU A 111 5.54 -4.32 5.19
C GLU A 111 7.02 -3.89 5.14
N VAL A 112 7.75 -4.29 4.10
CA VAL A 112 9.15 -3.86 3.87
C VAL A 112 9.24 -2.34 3.77
N ALA A 113 8.29 -1.68 3.09
CA ALA A 113 8.24 -0.23 3.00
C ALA A 113 8.08 0.43 4.37
N VAL A 114 7.21 -0.09 5.25
CA VAL A 114 7.04 0.41 6.62
C VAL A 114 8.33 0.28 7.41
N LYS A 115 8.99 -0.89 7.36
CA LYS A 115 10.28 -1.10 8.04
C LYS A 115 11.33 -0.10 7.58
N LYS A 116 11.48 0.08 6.26
CA LYS A 116 12.42 1.05 5.69
C LYS A 116 12.07 2.49 6.05
N PHE A 117 10.80 2.86 6.02
CA PHE A 117 10.32 4.19 6.40
C PHE A 117 10.64 4.50 7.87
N LEU A 118 10.31 3.58 8.79
CA LEU A 118 10.58 3.75 10.23
C LEU A 118 12.08 3.86 10.51
N LYS A 119 12.91 3.06 9.81
CA LYS A 119 14.36 3.14 9.91
C LYS A 119 14.90 4.47 9.37
N ARG A 120 14.48 4.87 8.17
CA ARG A 120 14.96 6.08 7.48
C ARG A 120 14.60 7.36 8.24
N GLU A 121 13.35 7.47 8.71
CA GLU A 121 12.81 8.72 9.26
C GLU A 121 12.92 8.84 10.78
N PHE A 122 12.97 7.72 11.49
CA PHE A 122 12.94 7.68 12.96
C PHE A 122 14.08 6.87 13.58
N ASN A 123 14.98 6.31 12.76
CA ASN A 123 16.05 5.41 13.20
C ASN A 123 15.53 4.22 14.04
N LEU A 124 14.31 3.77 13.76
CA LEU A 124 13.69 2.67 14.46
C LEU A 124 13.91 1.37 13.68
N ASP A 125 14.65 0.43 14.28
CA ASP A 125 14.79 -0.91 13.74
C ASP A 125 13.61 -1.77 14.21
N VAL A 126 12.88 -2.35 13.25
CA VAL A 126 11.77 -3.28 13.49
C VAL A 126 12.02 -4.61 12.77
N GLU A 127 11.55 -5.68 13.38
CA GLU A 127 11.44 -7.00 12.77
C GLU A 127 10.01 -7.23 12.28
N LEU A 128 9.93 -7.79 11.08
CA LEU A 128 8.70 -8.16 10.42
C LEU A 128 8.54 -9.68 10.48
N ASP A 129 7.32 -10.18 10.38
CA ASP A 129 7.07 -11.63 10.34
C ASP A 129 7.31 -12.22 8.94
N PHE A 130 8.59 -12.40 8.57
CA PHE A 130 8.97 -13.19 7.39
C PHE A 130 9.15 -14.68 7.72
N ASP A 131 9.03 -15.05 9.00
CA ASP A 131 9.14 -16.44 9.42
C ASP A 131 7.91 -17.21 8.99
N ILE A 132 8.12 -18.26 8.23
CA ILE A 132 7.04 -19.15 7.88
C ILE A 132 6.79 -20.08 9.08
N ARG A 133 5.67 -19.88 9.77
CA ARG A 133 5.31 -20.62 11.01
C ARG A 133 4.04 -21.45 10.80
N ASP A 134 3.91 -22.56 11.54
CA ASP A 134 2.69 -23.40 11.52
C ASP A 134 1.50 -22.73 12.22
N LYS A 135 1.75 -21.69 13.00
CA LYS A 135 0.73 -20.86 13.66
C LYS A 135 0.69 -19.50 12.99
N ILE A 136 -0.52 -19.02 12.67
CA ILE A 136 -0.75 -17.69 12.12
C ILE A 136 -0.27 -16.64 13.14
N VAL A 137 0.74 -15.86 12.78
CA VAL A 137 1.06 -14.62 13.49
C VAL A 137 0.10 -13.55 13.00
N LEU A 138 -0.51 -12.83 13.94
CA LEU A 138 -1.62 -11.92 13.65
C LEU A 138 -1.16 -10.47 13.46
N GLN A 139 0.13 -10.20 13.68
CA GLN A 139 0.72 -8.87 13.69
C GLN A 139 1.96 -8.85 12.82
N ASP A 140 2.11 -7.79 12.03
CA ASP A 140 3.16 -7.71 11.02
C ASP A 140 4.49 -7.20 11.60
N ILE A 141 4.45 -6.43 12.69
CA ILE A 141 5.63 -6.05 13.47
C ILE A 141 5.76 -6.97 14.68
N THR A 142 6.84 -7.76 14.75
CA THR A 142 7.05 -8.78 15.78
C THR A 142 8.05 -8.37 16.85
N ALA A 143 9.02 -7.52 16.50
CA ALA A 143 9.95 -6.93 17.46
C ALA A 143 10.40 -5.52 17.06
N VAL A 144 10.80 -4.74 18.06
CA VAL A 144 11.30 -3.37 17.94
C VAL A 144 12.58 -3.26 18.74
N LYS A 145 13.59 -2.59 18.19
CA LYS A 145 14.87 -2.37 18.86
C LYS A 145 14.77 -1.22 19.85
N GLU A 146 15.04 -1.49 21.12
CA GLU A 146 15.11 -0.50 22.19
C GLU A 146 16.36 -0.74 23.02
N ASN A 147 17.18 0.31 23.23
CA ASN A 147 18.45 0.22 23.98
C ASN A 147 19.38 -0.91 23.51
N GLY A 148 19.42 -1.16 22.20
CA GLY A 148 20.25 -2.19 21.59
C GLY A 148 19.70 -3.62 21.66
N LYS A 149 18.55 -3.85 22.31
CA LYS A 149 17.90 -5.17 22.41
C LYS A 149 16.57 -5.18 21.66
N MET A 150 16.21 -6.34 21.10
CA MET A 150 14.90 -6.55 20.50
C MET A 150 13.88 -6.86 21.58
N ARG A 151 12.72 -6.20 21.54
CA ARG A 151 11.58 -6.47 22.40
C ARG A 151 10.30 -6.58 21.58
N THR A 152 9.32 -7.32 22.09
CA THR A 152 7.99 -7.39 21.48
C THR A 152 7.26 -6.04 21.61
N PRO A 153 6.50 -5.61 20.59
CA PRO A 153 5.63 -4.44 20.69
C PRO A 153 4.57 -4.59 21.79
N LYS A 154 4.19 -3.48 22.42
CA LYS A 154 3.10 -3.45 23.42
C LYS A 154 1.71 -3.46 22.79
N ILE A 155 1.62 -3.19 21.50
CA ILE A 155 0.39 -3.10 20.72
C ILE A 155 0.48 -3.96 19.47
N GLY A 156 -0.66 -4.45 19.00
CA GLY A 156 -0.77 -5.11 17.70
C GLY A 156 -0.74 -4.09 16.56
N VAL A 157 0.09 -4.35 15.54
CA VAL A 157 0.17 -3.56 14.32
C VAL A 157 -0.12 -4.43 13.11
N GLY A 158 -1.14 -4.04 12.35
CA GLY A 158 -1.46 -4.61 11.04
C GLY A 158 -1.07 -3.64 9.93
N ILE A 159 -0.46 -4.13 8.87
CA ILE A 159 -0.01 -3.41 7.68
C ILE A 159 -0.86 -3.89 6.52
N LYS A 160 -1.46 -2.96 5.79
CA LYS A 160 -2.43 -3.26 4.74
C LYS A 160 -2.04 -2.56 3.47
N SER A 161 -1.82 -3.37 2.43
CA SER A 161 -1.50 -2.87 1.10
C SER A 161 -2.73 -2.87 0.19
N SER A 162 -2.88 -1.81 -0.59
CA SER A 162 -3.86 -1.75 -1.68
C SER A 162 -3.21 -1.28 -2.97
N LYS A 163 -4.01 -1.21 -4.04
CA LYS A 163 -3.58 -0.66 -5.32
C LYS A 163 -3.18 0.82 -5.17
N PRO A 164 -2.25 1.30 -6.01
CA PRO A 164 -2.01 2.72 -6.19
C PRO A 164 -3.33 3.47 -6.39
N LYS A 165 -3.39 4.72 -5.92
CA LYS A 165 -4.54 5.62 -6.12
C LYS A 165 -5.82 5.21 -5.39
N SER A 166 -5.83 4.11 -4.64
CA SER A 166 -6.99 3.67 -3.85
C SER A 166 -7.28 4.64 -2.71
N ALA A 167 -8.48 5.20 -2.64
CA ALA A 167 -8.84 6.28 -1.71
C ALA A 167 -9.02 5.82 -0.25
N PHE A 168 -9.20 4.51 -0.02
CA PHE A 168 -9.65 3.97 1.25
C PHE A 168 -8.74 2.84 1.74
N LEU A 169 -8.40 2.86 3.03
CA LEU A 169 -8.11 1.65 3.77
C LEU A 169 -9.42 0.89 3.94
N VAL A 170 -9.46 -0.39 3.56
CA VAL A 170 -10.66 -1.25 3.64
C VAL A 170 -10.27 -2.55 4.32
N LEU A 171 -10.96 -2.85 5.42
CA LEU A 171 -10.73 -4.04 6.24
C LEU A 171 -11.98 -4.92 6.28
N GLY A 172 -11.77 -6.23 6.34
CA GLY A 172 -12.86 -7.21 6.44
C GLY A 172 -13.43 -7.28 7.85
N GLU A 173 -14.70 -7.67 7.96
CA GLU A 173 -15.41 -7.81 9.23
C GLU A 173 -14.67 -8.69 10.24
N ASN A 174 -14.27 -9.90 9.82
CA ASN A 174 -13.53 -10.85 10.66
C ASN A 174 -12.17 -10.33 11.14
N GLU A 175 -11.60 -9.34 10.47
CA GLU A 175 -10.33 -8.73 10.88
C GLU A 175 -10.50 -7.78 12.06
N ILE A 176 -11.67 -7.14 12.18
CA ILE A 176 -11.97 -6.15 13.22
C ILE A 176 -12.80 -6.74 14.36
N MET A 177 -13.73 -7.64 14.05
CA MET A 177 -14.68 -8.16 15.03
C MET A 177 -14.11 -9.31 15.86
N ILE A 178 -13.14 -10.06 15.33
CA ILE A 178 -12.47 -11.15 16.07
C ILE A 178 -11.30 -10.55 16.85
N LYS A 179 -11.44 -10.50 18.18
CA LYS A 179 -10.49 -9.83 19.08
C LYS A 179 -9.05 -10.34 18.91
N GLU A 180 -8.89 -11.63 18.69
CA GLU A 180 -7.58 -12.28 18.53
C GLU A 180 -6.90 -11.83 17.24
N ARG A 181 -7.66 -11.58 16.17
CA ARG A 181 -7.14 -11.18 14.85
C ARG A 181 -6.96 -9.67 14.69
N ARG A 182 -7.60 -8.89 15.55
CA ARG A 182 -7.61 -7.43 15.46
C ARG A 182 -6.27 -6.86 15.90
N SER A 183 -5.74 -5.96 15.09
CA SER A 183 -4.63 -5.09 15.47
C SER A 183 -5.15 -3.83 16.16
N ASP A 184 -4.39 -3.30 17.10
CA ASP A 184 -4.74 -2.02 17.75
C ASP A 184 -4.62 -0.87 16.75
N ILE A 185 -3.60 -0.93 15.88
CA ILE A 185 -3.29 0.04 14.85
C ILE A 185 -3.16 -0.63 13.49
N TYR A 186 -3.66 0.05 12.46
CA TYR A 186 -3.49 -0.31 11.06
C TYR A 186 -2.67 0.75 10.33
N ILE A 187 -1.61 0.31 9.65
CA ILE A 187 -0.81 1.12 8.73
C ILE A 187 -1.26 0.79 7.31
N TYR A 188 -1.51 1.81 6.50
CA TYR A 188 -1.95 1.65 5.12
C TYR A 188 -0.85 1.99 4.13
N CYS A 189 -0.63 1.11 3.15
CA CYS A 189 0.41 1.21 2.14
C CYS A 189 -0.16 1.09 0.71
N ARG A 190 0.50 1.74 -0.25
CA ARG A 190 0.18 1.65 -1.68
C ARG A 190 1.45 1.36 -2.50
N PRO A 191 1.89 0.10 -2.57
CA PRO A 191 2.96 -0.31 -3.48
C PRO A 191 2.52 -0.21 -4.95
N ASP A 192 3.33 0.45 -5.76
CA ASP A 192 3.13 0.68 -7.21
C ASP A 192 3.80 -0.41 -8.04
N ILE A 193 3.28 -1.63 -7.90
CA ILE A 193 3.75 -2.79 -8.64
C ILE A 193 3.13 -2.74 -10.04
N PRO A 194 3.94 -2.71 -11.11
CA PRO A 194 3.41 -2.74 -12.47
C PRO A 194 2.87 -4.14 -12.81
N ASP A 195 1.88 -4.25 -13.68
CA ASP A 195 1.24 -5.55 -13.99
C ASP A 195 2.20 -6.56 -14.66
N ASP A 196 3.30 -6.08 -15.25
CA ASP A 196 4.38 -6.85 -15.87
C ASP A 196 5.58 -7.11 -14.92
N HIS A 197 5.40 -6.93 -13.61
CA HIS A 197 6.49 -7.02 -12.62
C HIS A 197 7.30 -8.32 -12.65
N LEU A 198 6.66 -9.48 -12.90
CA LEU A 198 7.36 -10.75 -13.04
C LEU A 198 8.24 -10.78 -14.29
N LEU A 199 7.75 -10.25 -15.42
CA LEU A 199 8.51 -10.16 -16.66
C LEU A 199 9.76 -9.29 -16.48
N ARG A 200 9.64 -8.18 -15.74
CA ARG A 200 10.76 -7.30 -15.42
C ARG A 200 11.82 -8.01 -14.57
N LEU A 201 11.39 -8.82 -13.60
CA LEU A 201 12.29 -9.59 -12.76
C LEU A 201 13.06 -10.64 -13.57
N THR A 202 12.35 -11.37 -14.44
CA THR A 202 12.86 -12.52 -15.20
C THR A 202 13.20 -12.19 -16.65
N LYS A 203 13.50 -10.92 -16.94
CA LYS A 203 13.67 -10.42 -18.31
C LYS A 203 14.71 -11.22 -19.09
N GLU A 204 15.82 -11.53 -18.44
CA GLU A 204 16.95 -12.27 -19.03
C GLU A 204 16.57 -13.71 -19.37
N GLU A 205 15.95 -14.43 -18.44
CA GLU A 205 15.50 -15.82 -18.64
C GLU A 205 14.42 -15.91 -19.72
N VAL A 206 13.48 -14.96 -19.73
CA VAL A 206 12.44 -14.90 -20.76
C VAL A 206 13.05 -14.63 -22.12
N ASN A 207 13.95 -13.64 -22.23
CA ASN A 207 14.65 -13.34 -23.47
C ASN A 207 15.38 -14.58 -24.01
N GLU A 208 16.10 -15.30 -23.16
CA GLU A 208 16.80 -16.52 -23.56
C GLU A 208 15.85 -17.60 -24.08
N ALA A 209 14.70 -17.80 -23.42
CA ALA A 209 13.72 -18.80 -23.82
C ALA A 209 13.03 -18.47 -25.17
N VAL A 210 12.89 -17.18 -25.51
CA VAL A 210 12.09 -16.74 -26.66
C VAL A 210 12.89 -16.12 -27.80
N LYS A 211 14.21 -15.90 -27.65
CA LYS A 211 15.04 -15.18 -28.63
C LYS A 211 14.96 -15.69 -30.07
N ASN A 212 14.75 -16.99 -30.24
CA ASN A 212 14.68 -17.66 -31.55
C ASN A 212 13.24 -17.89 -32.04
N LYS A 213 12.23 -17.28 -31.40
CA LYS A 213 10.81 -17.46 -31.75
C LYS A 213 10.36 -16.41 -32.78
N PRO A 214 9.34 -16.72 -33.61
CA PRO A 214 8.95 -15.90 -34.78
C PRO A 214 8.56 -14.44 -34.50
N HIS A 215 8.26 -14.09 -33.25
CA HIS A 215 7.78 -12.77 -32.87
C HIS A 215 8.75 -11.97 -32.01
N TYR A 216 9.89 -12.55 -31.60
CA TYR A 216 10.82 -11.89 -30.67
C TYR A 216 11.29 -10.52 -31.15
N SER A 217 11.63 -10.41 -32.44
CA SER A 217 12.05 -9.15 -33.06
C SER A 217 11.02 -8.02 -32.96
N LYS A 218 9.74 -8.33 -32.73
CA LYS A 218 8.66 -7.34 -32.61
C LYS A 218 8.60 -6.67 -31.24
N TYR A 219 9.15 -7.28 -30.19
CA TYR A 219 8.97 -6.81 -28.81
C TYR A 219 10.23 -6.84 -27.94
N LYS A 220 11.35 -7.42 -28.40
CA LYS A 220 12.59 -7.54 -27.60
C LYS A 220 13.04 -6.23 -26.95
N ASP A 221 12.88 -5.11 -27.65
CA ASP A 221 13.31 -3.77 -27.21
C ASP A 221 12.20 -3.04 -26.43
N LEU A 222 10.99 -3.62 -26.37
CA LEU A 222 9.84 -3.10 -25.62
C LEU A 222 9.75 -3.69 -24.20
N MET A 223 10.49 -4.77 -23.91
CA MET A 223 10.49 -5.40 -22.58
C MET A 223 11.17 -4.49 -21.56
N PRO A 224 10.45 -3.97 -20.56
CA PRO A 224 11.01 -3.03 -19.61
C PRO A 224 11.97 -3.71 -18.64
N ASP A 225 13.00 -2.98 -18.22
CA ASP A 225 13.86 -3.42 -17.13
C ASP A 225 13.15 -3.34 -15.78
N PHE A 226 13.69 -4.08 -14.81
CA PHE A 226 13.31 -3.90 -13.42
C PHE A 226 13.69 -2.49 -12.96
N VAL A 227 12.71 -1.78 -12.41
CA VAL A 227 12.89 -0.47 -11.77
C VAL A 227 12.43 -0.59 -10.34
N ASN A 228 12.99 0.25 -9.45
CA ASN A 228 12.54 0.27 -8.05
C ASN A 228 11.03 0.50 -7.98
N ILE A 229 10.37 -0.24 -7.11
CA ILE A 229 8.94 -0.15 -6.87
C ILE A 229 8.73 0.92 -5.82
N SER A 230 8.03 1.99 -6.17
CA SER A 230 7.63 2.99 -5.19
C SER A 230 6.52 2.45 -4.29
N CYS A 231 6.58 2.73 -3.00
CA CYS A 231 5.53 2.40 -2.06
C CYS A 231 5.24 3.59 -1.14
N GLU A 232 4.02 4.11 -1.22
CA GLU A 232 3.57 5.13 -0.27
C GLU A 232 3.18 4.45 1.05
N VAL A 233 3.83 4.84 2.16
CA VAL A 233 3.32 4.57 3.51
C VAL A 233 2.31 5.65 3.86
N VAL A 234 1.05 5.46 3.47
CA VAL A 234 0.01 6.51 3.42
C VAL A 234 -0.22 7.15 4.79
N GLY A 235 -0.24 6.33 5.84
CA GLY A 235 -0.50 6.75 7.21
C GLY A 235 -1.06 5.60 8.05
N TRP A 236 -1.49 5.91 9.27
CA TRP A 236 -2.03 4.92 10.19
C TRP A 236 -3.31 5.39 10.89
N CYS A 237 -4.09 4.46 11.44
CA CYS A 237 -5.21 4.76 12.33
C CYS A 237 -5.39 3.65 13.38
N ARG A 238 -6.05 3.96 14.50
CA ARG A 238 -6.56 2.94 15.42
C ARG A 238 -7.75 2.23 14.79
N TYR A 239 -7.98 0.98 15.15
CA TYR A 239 -9.17 0.24 14.68
C TYR A 239 -10.48 0.97 15.02
N SER A 240 -10.52 1.66 16.16
CA SER A 240 -11.70 2.41 16.63
C SER A 240 -12.04 3.65 15.79
N GLU A 241 -11.16 4.05 14.88
CA GLU A 241 -11.35 5.20 13.99
C GLU A 241 -11.91 4.82 12.61
N LEU A 242 -12.05 3.52 12.37
CA LEU A 242 -12.65 2.98 11.14
C LEU A 242 -14.16 3.17 11.19
N ARG A 243 -14.76 3.56 10.06
CA ARG A 243 -16.22 3.59 9.91
C ARG A 243 -16.71 2.27 9.33
N GLU A 244 -17.77 1.75 9.92
CA GLU A 244 -18.49 0.59 9.41
C GLU A 244 -19.35 1.00 8.20
N THR A 245 -19.26 0.25 7.10
CA THR A 245 -20.04 0.52 5.88
C THR A 245 -20.18 -0.72 5.01
N LYS A 246 -21.26 -0.78 4.23
CA LYS A 246 -21.47 -1.76 3.16
C LYS A 246 -21.06 -1.25 1.77
N GLN A 247 -20.67 0.02 1.67
CA GLN A 247 -20.27 0.62 0.40
C GLN A 247 -19.26 1.77 0.56
N ILE A 248 -18.49 2.00 -0.48
CA ILE A 248 -17.69 3.20 -0.73
C ILE A 248 -18.04 3.72 -2.13
N PRO A 249 -17.67 4.96 -2.50
CA PRO A 249 -17.92 5.49 -3.84
C PRO A 249 -17.42 4.53 -4.93
N GLY A 250 -18.34 4.07 -5.78
CA GLY A 250 -18.05 3.17 -6.91
C GLY A 250 -17.88 1.69 -6.57
N GLN A 251 -18.12 1.28 -5.31
CA GLN A 251 -18.02 -0.13 -4.91
C GLN A 251 -18.97 -0.47 -3.75
N GLU A 252 -19.86 -1.43 -3.99
CA GLU A 252 -20.60 -2.14 -2.95
C GLU A 252 -19.83 -3.37 -2.49
N PHE A 253 -19.93 -3.69 -1.21
CA PHE A 253 -19.27 -4.84 -0.62
C PHE A 253 -20.26 -5.98 -0.38
N ASP A 254 -19.77 -7.21 -0.59
CA ASP A 254 -20.42 -8.40 -0.09
C ASP A 254 -20.10 -8.53 1.41
N GLY A 255 -21.04 -8.05 2.23
CA GLY A 255 -20.91 -7.99 3.70
C GLY A 255 -20.37 -6.66 4.24
N MET A 256 -20.19 -6.63 5.55
CA MET A 256 -19.75 -5.42 6.25
C MET A 256 -18.25 -5.19 6.09
N ARG A 257 -17.85 -3.92 5.93
CA ARG A 257 -16.44 -3.50 5.90
C ARG A 257 -16.19 -2.34 6.84
N PHE A 258 -14.93 -2.25 7.25
CA PHE A 258 -14.43 -1.17 8.09
C PHE A 258 -13.46 -0.34 7.25
N VAL A 259 -13.75 0.95 7.09
CA VAL A 259 -13.02 1.79 6.14
C VAL A 259 -12.52 3.08 6.76
N LYS A 260 -11.45 3.63 6.17
CA LYS A 260 -10.96 4.98 6.47
C LYS A 260 -10.47 5.64 5.19
N GLU A 261 -10.87 6.88 4.98
CA GLU A 261 -10.33 7.76 3.95
C GLU A 261 -8.82 7.98 4.20
N SER A 262 -8.01 7.75 3.19
CA SER A 262 -6.55 7.89 3.26
C SER A 262 -6.05 9.29 3.66
N GLY A 263 -6.79 10.32 3.29
CA GLY A 263 -6.59 11.70 3.70
C GLY A 263 -6.72 11.92 5.21
N LEU A 264 -7.54 11.11 5.88
CA LEU A 264 -7.84 11.19 7.30
C LEU A 264 -6.97 10.24 8.15
N LEU A 265 -6.03 9.54 7.54
CA LEU A 265 -5.03 8.77 8.26
C LEU A 265 -4.03 9.71 8.94
N LYS A 266 -3.54 9.29 10.11
CA LYS A 266 -2.48 9.96 10.83
C LYS A 266 -1.17 9.76 10.08
N LYS A 267 -0.55 10.85 9.65
CA LYS A 267 0.54 10.79 8.67
C LYS A 267 1.54 11.93 8.76
N THR A 268 1.47 12.76 9.80
CA THR A 268 2.48 13.77 10.10
C THR A 268 3.63 13.17 10.90
N LYS A 269 4.79 13.83 10.93
CA LYS A 269 5.93 13.39 11.76
C LYS A 269 5.55 13.23 13.23
N LYS A 270 4.72 14.13 13.77
CA LYS A 270 4.22 14.08 15.15
C LYS A 270 3.36 12.84 15.38
N ASP A 271 2.49 12.52 14.44
CA ASP A 271 1.65 11.32 14.52
C ASP A 271 2.51 10.05 14.60
N TRP A 272 3.51 9.94 13.72
CA TRP A 272 4.42 8.79 13.74
C TRP A 272 5.23 8.70 15.03
N GLN A 273 5.66 9.82 15.61
CA GLN A 273 6.29 9.82 16.94
C GLN A 273 5.34 9.33 18.04
N GLU A 274 4.04 9.65 17.96
CA GLU A 274 3.04 9.14 18.90
C GLU A 274 2.80 7.63 18.73
N PHE A 275 2.74 7.15 17.49
CA PHE A 275 2.71 5.71 17.18
C PHE A 275 3.91 4.98 17.77
N ILE A 276 5.13 5.48 17.53
CA ILE A 276 6.38 4.84 17.98
C ILE A 276 6.46 4.76 19.51
N LYS A 277 5.92 5.74 20.24
CA LYS A 277 5.85 5.69 21.72
C LYS A 277 4.97 4.56 22.25
N GLN A 278 4.04 4.05 21.44
CA GLN A 278 3.11 2.99 21.80
C GLN A 278 3.62 1.60 21.41
N LEU A 279 4.51 1.51 20.40
CA LEU A 279 5.24 0.29 20.09
C LEU A 279 5.97 -0.20 21.34
#